data_AF-A0A357IEB6-F1
#
_entry.id   AF-A0A357IEB6-F1
#
_cell.length_a   1.000
_cell.length_b   1.000
_cell.length_c   1.000
_cell.angle_alpha   90.00
_cell.angle_beta   90.00
_cell.angle_gamma   90.00
#
_symmetry.space_group_name_H-M   'P 1'
#
loop_
_entity.id
_entity.type
_entity.pdbx_description
1 polymer ?
#
loop_
_entity_poly.entity_id
_entity_poly.type
_entity_poly.pdbx_seq_one_letter_code
_entity_poly.pdbx_strand_id
1 'polypeptide(L)'
;MQEHYMLRRAIDKGVSRERLARAFNVNLSTINRRINLLHGICPKAVGLLQDHQFTPDVTRLLRKMKSARQIEAVELMIAANTITAAHADALLKATPPEQRSDVQPPRPEEPKGDPLEQIVRLEKEMNQVQVKYKDAEENYGSELLNLVVAKGYLARLVANPAVKSYIGRHAPEILEHFDLVVNTVSMEEALQQQAAEAGNGGRDAGASLAAYIAETMGDGDDGAATDPETVGDLSGDTAVADPVGGERDAQPEGVAPDHGTVPAQVAE
;
A
#
# COMPACT_ATOMS: atom_id res chain seq x y z
N MET A 1 -23.53 -28.04 24.36
CA MET A 1 -24.49 -27.25 23.54
C MET A 1 -25.95 -27.56 23.88
N GLN A 2 -26.38 -28.82 23.88
CA GLN A 2 -27.78 -29.22 24.12
C GLN A 2 -28.41 -28.66 25.41
N GLU A 3 -27.69 -28.73 26.54
CA GLU A 3 -28.18 -28.21 27.82
C GLU A 3 -28.48 -26.70 27.79
N HIS A 4 -27.64 -25.93 27.10
CA HIS A 4 -27.85 -24.49 26.93
C HIS A 4 -29.19 -24.22 26.23
N TYR A 5 -29.46 -24.91 25.11
CA TYR A 5 -30.71 -24.78 24.37
C TYR A 5 -31.92 -25.28 25.17
N MET A 6 -31.78 -26.38 25.92
CA MET A 6 -32.83 -26.90 26.79
C MET A 6 -33.22 -25.87 27.85
N LEU A 7 -32.24 -25.28 28.54
CA LEU A 7 -32.47 -24.28 29.58
C LEU A 7 -33.03 -22.97 29.01
N ARG A 8 -32.55 -22.52 27.84
CA ARG A 8 -33.08 -21.34 27.15
C ARG A 8 -34.56 -21.53 26.81
N ARG A 9 -34.91 -22.66 26.19
CA ARG A 9 -36.29 -23.01 25.82
C ARG A 9 -37.22 -23.13 27.03
N ALA A 10 -36.73 -23.61 28.18
CA ALA A 10 -37.51 -23.68 29.41
C ALA A 10 -37.84 -22.28 29.96
N ILE A 11 -36.89 -21.35 29.88
CA ILE A 11 -37.08 -19.94 30.28
C ILE A 11 -38.03 -19.22 29.33
N ASP A 12 -37.89 -19.44 28.02
CA ASP A 12 -38.78 -18.84 27.01
C ASP A 12 -40.24 -19.29 27.19
N LYS A 13 -40.45 -20.47 27.82
CA LYS A 13 -41.77 -21.00 28.22
C LYS A 13 -42.24 -20.52 29.60
N GLY A 14 -41.53 -19.59 30.25
CA GLY A 14 -41.93 -18.96 31.51
C GLY A 14 -41.44 -19.65 32.79
N VAL A 15 -40.51 -20.61 32.71
CA VAL A 15 -39.94 -21.25 33.91
C VAL A 15 -38.84 -20.37 34.52
N SER A 16 -38.97 -20.01 35.80
CA SER A 16 -37.95 -19.20 36.49
C SER A 16 -36.64 -19.96 36.74
N ARG A 17 -35.52 -19.24 36.83
CA ARG A 17 -34.19 -19.83 37.02
C ARG A 17 -34.05 -20.54 38.38
N GLU A 18 -34.73 -20.03 39.41
CA GLU A 18 -34.78 -20.60 40.76
C GLU A 18 -35.57 -21.91 40.79
N ARG A 19 -36.59 -22.02 39.94
CA ARG A 19 -37.35 -23.27 39.78
C ARG A 19 -36.52 -24.33 39.05
N LEU A 20 -35.77 -23.94 38.02
CA LEU A 20 -34.82 -24.84 37.34
C LEU A 20 -33.70 -25.31 38.29
N ALA A 21 -33.11 -24.40 39.07
CA ALA A 21 -32.09 -24.71 40.06
C ALA A 21 -32.57 -25.75 41.09
N ARG A 22 -33.78 -25.57 41.62
CA ARG A 22 -34.41 -26.52 42.55
C ARG A 22 -34.74 -27.86 41.90
N ALA A 23 -35.28 -27.86 40.68
CA ALA A 23 -35.66 -29.09 39.98
C ALA A 23 -34.45 -29.97 39.62
N PHE A 24 -33.32 -29.36 39.26
CA PHE A 24 -32.09 -30.07 38.93
C PHE A 24 -31.13 -30.25 40.11
N ASN A 25 -31.50 -29.78 41.31
CA ASN A 25 -30.67 -29.79 42.51
C ASN A 25 -29.26 -29.18 42.27
N VAL A 26 -29.20 -28.04 41.57
CA VAL A 26 -27.95 -27.32 41.25
C VAL A 26 -28.03 -25.85 41.65
N ASN A 27 -26.87 -25.25 41.90
CA ASN A 27 -26.78 -23.83 42.23
C ASN A 27 -27.26 -22.92 41.09
N LEU A 28 -27.87 -21.79 41.45
CA LEU A 28 -28.34 -20.77 40.51
C LEU A 28 -27.20 -20.23 39.62
N SER A 29 -25.98 -20.16 40.13
CA SER A 29 -24.78 -19.76 39.38
C SER A 29 -24.48 -20.72 38.21
N THR A 30 -24.66 -22.02 38.41
CA THR A 30 -24.47 -23.05 37.38
C THR A 30 -25.52 -22.92 36.27
N ILE A 31 -26.78 -22.69 36.65
CA ILE A 31 -27.87 -22.41 35.71
C ILE A 31 -27.54 -21.17 34.87
N ASN A 32 -27.13 -20.07 35.51
CA ASN A 32 -26.75 -18.84 34.81
C ASN A 32 -25.56 -19.04 33.85
N ARG A 33 -24.52 -19.79 34.24
CA ARG A 33 -23.39 -20.09 33.35
C ARG A 33 -23.83 -20.88 32.12
N ARG A 34 -24.67 -21.90 32.29
CA ARG A 34 -25.16 -22.73 31.18
C ARG A 34 -26.07 -21.94 30.23
N ILE A 35 -26.94 -21.08 30.75
CA ILE A 35 -27.82 -20.21 29.94
C ILE A 35 -27.03 -19.15 29.14
N ASN A 36 -25.90 -18.69 29.68
CA ASN A 36 -25.08 -17.66 29.03
C ASN A 36 -23.89 -18.25 28.25
N LEU A 37 -23.80 -19.57 28.10
CA LEU A 37 -22.66 -20.25 27.48
C LEU A 37 -22.29 -19.71 26.09
N LEU A 38 -23.30 -19.45 25.26
CA LEU A 38 -23.15 -18.98 23.87
C LEU A 38 -23.44 -17.48 23.70
N HIS A 39 -23.69 -16.76 24.79
CA HIS A 39 -24.03 -15.35 24.73
C HIS A 39 -22.82 -14.51 24.29
N GLY A 40 -22.89 -13.86 23.13
CA GLY A 40 -21.80 -13.06 22.57
C GLY A 40 -20.86 -13.81 21.63
N ILE A 41 -21.24 -15.03 21.22
CA ILE A 41 -20.61 -15.76 20.11
C ILE A 41 -21.44 -15.55 18.85
N CYS A 42 -20.80 -15.30 17.71
CA CYS A 42 -21.51 -15.10 16.46
C CYS A 42 -22.21 -16.39 16.00
N PRO A 43 -23.39 -16.32 15.34
CA PRO A 43 -24.18 -17.51 15.00
C PRO A 43 -23.43 -18.52 14.12
N LYS A 44 -22.56 -18.05 13.21
CA LYS A 44 -21.75 -18.93 12.36
C LYS A 44 -20.74 -19.73 13.18
N ALA A 45 -20.04 -19.11 14.14
CA ALA A 45 -19.13 -19.83 15.04
C ALA A 45 -19.88 -20.78 15.98
N VAL A 46 -21.11 -20.45 16.39
CA VAL A 46 -21.98 -21.38 17.15
C VAL A 46 -22.30 -22.63 16.33
N GLY A 47 -22.62 -22.47 15.05
CA GLY A 47 -22.88 -23.60 14.13
C GLY A 47 -21.66 -24.53 14.04
N LEU A 48 -20.47 -23.96 13.90
CA LEU A 48 -19.22 -24.73 13.87
C LEU A 48 -18.91 -25.45 15.19
N LEU A 49 -19.38 -24.94 16.33
CA LEU A 49 -19.17 -25.56 17.64
C LEU A 49 -20.23 -26.61 18.00
N GLN A 50 -21.29 -26.79 17.19
CA GLN A 50 -22.45 -27.60 17.56
C GLN A 50 -22.11 -29.08 17.75
N ASP A 51 -21.26 -29.62 16.89
CA ASP A 51 -20.91 -31.05 16.84
C ASP A 51 -19.63 -31.38 17.63
N HIS A 52 -19.07 -30.39 18.34
CA HIS A 52 -17.80 -30.53 19.04
C HIS A 52 -17.96 -30.43 20.56
N GLN A 53 -17.14 -31.22 21.27
CA GLN A 53 -17.01 -31.12 22.72
C GLN A 53 -15.98 -30.06 23.09
N PHE A 54 -16.33 -29.17 24.01
CA PHE A 54 -15.44 -28.12 24.49
C PHE A 54 -15.81 -27.69 25.91
N THR A 55 -14.82 -27.14 26.62
CA THR A 55 -15.02 -26.56 27.95
C THR A 55 -15.60 -25.14 27.85
N PRO A 56 -16.45 -24.69 28.80
CA PRO A 56 -17.02 -23.33 28.81
C PRO A 56 -15.99 -22.18 28.72
N ASP A 57 -14.74 -22.42 29.10
CA ASP A 57 -13.67 -21.43 28.98
C ASP A 57 -13.36 -21.05 27.52
N VAL A 58 -13.57 -21.97 26.57
CA VAL A 58 -13.39 -21.70 25.14
C VAL A 58 -14.32 -20.56 24.69
N THR A 59 -15.60 -20.61 25.06
CA THR A 59 -16.54 -19.53 24.72
C THR A 59 -16.26 -18.26 25.51
N ARG A 60 -15.65 -18.34 26.69
CA ARG A 60 -15.18 -17.16 27.43
C ARG A 60 -14.02 -16.46 26.71
N LEU A 61 -13.12 -17.20 26.09
CA LEU A 61 -11.99 -16.67 25.32
C LEU A 61 -12.42 -16.13 23.95
N LEU A 62 -13.29 -16.85 23.23
CA LEU A 62 -13.82 -16.39 21.94
C LEU A 62 -14.60 -15.07 22.06
N ARG A 63 -15.27 -14.81 23.19
CA ARG A 63 -15.96 -13.53 23.44
C ARG A 63 -15.05 -12.31 23.47
N LYS A 64 -13.74 -12.51 23.64
CA LYS A 64 -12.72 -11.45 23.58
C LYS A 64 -12.25 -11.14 22.15
N MET A 65 -12.79 -11.83 21.15
CA MET A 65 -12.53 -11.62 19.74
C MET A 65 -13.78 -11.07 19.04
N LYS A 66 -13.59 -10.33 17.94
CA LYS A 66 -14.67 -9.89 17.03
C LYS A 66 -15.24 -11.07 16.24
N SER A 67 -16.46 -10.90 15.72
CA SER A 67 -17.23 -11.96 15.06
C SER A 67 -16.51 -12.70 13.93
N ALA A 68 -15.77 -11.99 13.07
CA ALA A 68 -14.99 -12.60 12.00
C ALA A 68 -13.88 -13.50 12.56
N ARG A 69 -13.14 -12.98 13.54
CA ARG A 69 -12.05 -13.70 14.20
C ARG A 69 -12.53 -14.90 15.02
N GLN A 70 -13.72 -14.82 15.62
CA GLN A 70 -14.33 -15.97 16.29
C GLN A 70 -14.54 -17.15 15.35
N ILE A 71 -14.95 -16.91 14.10
CA ILE A 71 -15.16 -17.95 13.09
C ILE A 71 -13.82 -18.58 12.73
N GLU A 72 -12.84 -17.78 12.33
CA GLU A 72 -11.50 -18.25 11.98
C GLU A 72 -10.85 -19.05 13.11
N ALA A 73 -10.92 -18.53 14.35
CA ALA A 73 -10.33 -19.22 15.51
C ALA A 73 -10.98 -20.59 15.73
N VAL A 74 -12.29 -20.72 15.54
CA VAL A 74 -12.99 -22.01 15.64
C VAL A 74 -12.60 -22.94 14.50
N GLU A 75 -12.51 -22.45 13.26
CA GLU A 75 -12.06 -23.23 12.10
C GLU A 75 -10.63 -23.75 12.30
N LEU A 76 -9.72 -22.92 12.81
CA LEU A 76 -8.34 -23.33 13.13
C LEU A 76 -8.29 -24.39 14.23
N MET A 77 -9.11 -24.27 15.28
CA MET A 77 -9.19 -25.28 16.33
C MET A 77 -9.76 -26.61 15.83
N ILE A 78 -10.74 -26.57 14.92
CA ILE A 78 -11.30 -27.76 14.26
C ILE A 78 -10.27 -28.42 13.34
N ALA A 79 -9.55 -27.63 12.53
CA ALA A 79 -8.51 -28.13 11.65
C ALA A 79 -7.36 -28.81 12.42
N ALA A 80 -7.03 -28.28 13.61
CA ALA A 80 -6.08 -28.88 14.53
C ALA A 80 -6.65 -30.04 15.39
N ASN A 81 -7.93 -30.41 15.18
CA ASN A 81 -8.69 -31.38 15.95
C ASN A 81 -8.59 -31.18 17.49
N THR A 82 -8.41 -29.92 17.93
CA THR A 82 -8.09 -29.59 19.32
C THR A 82 -8.82 -28.31 19.73
N ILE A 83 -10.01 -28.47 20.31
CA ILE A 83 -10.84 -27.36 20.83
C ILE A 83 -10.70 -27.29 22.35
N THR A 84 -9.60 -26.70 22.80
CA THR A 84 -9.27 -26.57 24.24
C THR A 84 -9.10 -25.11 24.64
N ALA A 85 -9.26 -24.81 25.93
CA ALA A 85 -9.05 -23.46 26.45
C ALA A 85 -7.62 -22.96 26.20
N ALA A 86 -6.61 -23.84 26.28
CA ALA A 86 -5.22 -23.49 26.01
C ALA A 86 -5.00 -23.06 24.56
N HIS A 87 -5.61 -23.77 23.60
CA HIS A 87 -5.51 -23.42 22.18
C HIS A 87 -6.25 -22.10 21.87
N ALA A 88 -7.45 -21.93 22.42
CA ALA A 88 -8.19 -20.68 22.29
C ALA A 88 -7.44 -19.47 22.90
N ASP A 89 -6.72 -19.68 24.01
CA ASP A 89 -5.90 -18.64 24.64
C ASP A 89 -4.66 -18.30 23.80
N ALA A 90 -4.01 -19.30 23.19
CA ALA A 90 -2.93 -19.09 22.24
C ALA A 90 -3.39 -18.27 21.02
N LEU A 91 -4.55 -18.61 20.45
CA LEU A 91 -5.13 -17.86 19.34
C LEU A 91 -5.51 -16.43 19.74
N LEU A 92 -5.99 -16.22 20.98
CA LEU A 92 -6.29 -14.89 21.51
C LEU A 92 -5.02 -14.04 21.67
N LYS A 93 -3.92 -14.62 22.16
CA LYS A 93 -2.63 -13.93 22.26
C LYS A 93 -2.04 -13.57 20.90
N ALA A 94 -2.26 -14.41 19.90
CA ALA A 94 -1.86 -14.15 18.52
C ALA A 94 -2.84 -13.24 17.74
N THR A 95 -3.96 -12.82 18.34
CA THR A 95 -4.96 -11.99 17.66
C THR A 95 -4.57 -10.51 17.75
N PRO A 96 -4.50 -9.78 16.62
CA PRO A 96 -4.16 -8.36 16.60
C PRO A 96 -5.27 -7.52 17.28
N PRO A 97 -4.94 -6.36 17.90
CA PRO A 97 -5.87 -5.60 18.73
C PRO A 97 -7.11 -5.12 17.95
N GLU A 98 -7.01 -4.92 16.64
CA GLU A 98 -8.12 -4.53 15.76
C GLU A 98 -9.19 -5.63 15.67
N GLN A 99 -8.82 -6.89 15.91
CA GLN A 99 -9.71 -8.05 15.91
C GLN A 99 -10.14 -8.47 17.32
N ARG A 100 -9.67 -7.78 18.36
CA ARG A 100 -10.06 -8.01 19.75
C ARG A 100 -11.26 -7.15 20.12
N SER A 101 -12.11 -7.67 20.99
CA SER A 101 -13.27 -6.98 21.56
C SER A 101 -13.04 -6.56 23.02
N ASP A 102 -11.98 -7.06 23.66
CA ASP A 102 -11.58 -6.70 25.03
C ASP A 102 -10.59 -5.54 25.09
N VAL A 103 -10.04 -5.14 23.94
CA VAL A 103 -9.15 -3.99 23.80
C VAL A 103 -9.97 -2.85 23.19
N GLN A 104 -10.04 -1.70 23.88
CA GLN A 104 -10.56 -0.49 23.26
C GLN A 104 -9.66 -0.15 22.06
N PRO A 105 -10.21 0.31 20.93
CA PRO A 105 -9.39 0.78 19.83
C PRO A 105 -8.35 1.75 20.40
N PRO A 106 -7.05 1.63 20.03
CA PRO A 106 -6.06 2.59 20.47
C PRO A 106 -6.61 3.97 20.15
N ARG A 107 -6.81 4.78 21.21
CA ARG A 107 -7.17 6.18 21.02
C ARG A 107 -6.05 6.74 20.13
N PRO A 108 -6.36 7.48 19.03
CA PRO A 108 -5.32 8.11 18.23
C PRO A 108 -4.39 8.80 19.21
N GLU A 109 -3.11 8.43 19.20
CA GLU A 109 -2.14 9.06 20.08
C GLU A 109 -2.16 10.55 19.73
N GLU A 110 -2.77 11.36 20.59
CA GLU A 110 -2.64 12.81 20.50
C GLU A 110 -1.14 13.08 20.54
N PRO A 111 -0.57 13.72 19.49
CA PRO A 111 0.86 13.92 19.43
C PRO A 111 1.32 14.62 20.70
N LYS A 112 2.24 14.01 21.45
CA LYS A 112 2.81 14.64 22.64
C LYS A 112 3.67 15.84 22.21
N GLY A 113 3.12 17.04 22.34
CA GLY A 113 3.77 18.32 22.06
C GLY A 113 2.75 19.38 21.64
N ASP A 114 3.13 20.66 21.66
CA ASP A 114 2.30 21.72 21.08
C ASP A 114 2.13 21.43 19.56
N PRO A 115 0.90 21.27 19.05
CA PRO A 115 0.66 21.03 17.62
C PRO A 115 1.36 22.05 16.72
N LEU A 116 1.52 23.29 17.19
CA LEU A 116 2.17 24.35 16.43
C LEU A 116 3.69 24.13 16.31
N GLU A 117 4.34 23.63 17.36
CA GLU A 117 5.79 23.35 17.33
C GLU A 117 6.10 22.18 16.40
N GLN A 118 5.23 21.17 16.36
CA GLN A 118 5.38 20.03 15.45
C GLN A 118 5.17 20.44 13.99
N ILE A 119 4.20 21.31 13.70
CA ILE A 119 3.99 21.85 12.35
C ILE A 119 5.20 22.67 11.91
N VAL A 120 5.72 23.56 12.75
CA VAL A 120 6.91 24.38 12.43
C VAL A 120 8.15 23.50 12.21
N ARG A 121 8.31 22.44 13.02
CA ARG A 121 9.40 21.49 12.83
C ARG A 121 9.26 20.71 11.52
N LEU A 122 8.07 20.21 11.21
CA LEU A 122 7.78 19.51 9.96
C LEU A 122 7.96 20.42 8.75
N GLU A 123 7.52 21.67 8.81
CA GLU A 123 7.74 22.67 7.77
C GLU A 123 9.23 22.92 7.56
N LYS A 124 10.02 23.01 8.63
CA LYS A 124 11.47 23.17 8.54
C LYS A 124 12.15 21.94 7.93
N GLU A 125 11.76 20.73 8.35
CA GLU A 125 12.29 19.48 7.82
C GLU A 125 11.89 19.31 6.33
N MET A 126 10.66 19.64 5.95
CA MET A 126 10.19 19.64 4.56
C MET A 126 10.94 20.65 3.69
N ASN A 127 11.10 21.89 4.16
CA ASN A 127 11.84 22.91 3.42
C ASN A 127 13.30 22.50 3.20
N GLN A 128 13.96 21.90 4.21
CA GLN A 128 15.32 21.40 4.06
C GLN A 128 15.43 20.28 3.02
N VAL A 129 14.49 19.34 3.04
CA VAL A 129 14.44 18.24 2.08
C VAL A 129 14.19 18.80 0.68
N GLN A 130 13.24 19.71 0.51
CA GLN A 130 12.90 20.32 -0.77
C GLN A 130 14.07 21.13 -1.36
N VAL A 131 14.80 21.88 -0.53
CA VAL A 131 16.01 22.60 -0.96
C VAL A 131 17.07 21.62 -1.45
N LYS A 132 17.34 20.53 -0.73
CA LYS A 132 18.31 19.51 -1.15
C LYS A 132 17.90 18.83 -2.45
N TYR A 133 16.61 18.56 -2.65
CA TYR A 133 16.13 17.99 -3.91
C TYR A 133 16.28 18.96 -5.07
N LYS A 134 15.94 20.24 -4.88
CA LYS A 134 16.10 21.27 -5.93
C LYS A 134 17.56 21.51 -6.28
N ASP A 135 18.43 21.61 -5.28
CA ASP A 135 19.88 21.75 -5.48
C ASP A 135 20.44 20.53 -6.24
N ALA A 136 20.03 19.32 -5.85
CA ALA A 136 20.39 18.11 -6.57
C ALA A 136 19.85 18.11 -8.01
N GLU A 137 18.62 18.57 -8.25
CA GLU A 137 18.00 18.66 -9.59
C GLU A 137 18.72 19.67 -10.49
N GLU A 138 19.02 20.86 -9.96
CA GLU A 138 19.75 21.92 -10.68
C GLU A 138 21.15 21.47 -11.08
N ASN A 139 21.85 20.74 -10.21
CA ASN A 139 23.21 20.29 -10.45
C ASN A 139 23.30 18.95 -11.19
N TYR A 140 22.24 18.14 -11.20
CA TYR A 140 22.23 16.77 -11.74
C TYR A 140 22.78 16.70 -13.18
N GLY A 141 22.27 17.56 -14.07
CA GLY A 141 22.68 17.57 -15.48
C GLY A 141 24.15 17.97 -15.66
N SER A 142 24.64 18.92 -14.86
CA SER A 142 26.02 19.40 -14.94
C SER A 142 27.03 18.41 -14.35
N GLU A 143 26.69 17.78 -13.22
CA GLU A 143 27.53 16.75 -12.58
C GLU A 143 27.62 15.50 -13.44
N LEU A 144 26.52 15.10 -14.06
CA LEU A 144 26.49 13.97 -14.99
C LEU A 144 27.36 14.24 -16.21
N LEU A 145 27.21 15.40 -16.84
CA LEU A 145 28.05 15.78 -17.98
C LEU A 145 29.53 15.78 -17.60
N ASN A 146 29.87 16.39 -16.45
CA ASN A 146 31.24 16.42 -15.95
C ASN A 146 31.79 15.01 -15.69
N LEU A 147 30.98 14.11 -15.13
CA LEU A 147 31.36 12.72 -14.88
C LEU A 147 31.61 11.95 -16.19
N VAL A 148 30.74 12.09 -17.19
CA VAL A 148 30.89 11.45 -18.51
C VAL A 148 32.14 11.98 -19.22
N VAL A 149 32.37 13.30 -19.18
CA VAL A 149 33.56 13.93 -19.77
C VAL A 149 34.83 13.47 -19.06
N ALA A 150 34.84 13.43 -17.72
CA ALA A 150 35.97 12.96 -16.93
C ALA A 150 36.29 11.49 -17.20
N LYS A 151 35.27 10.61 -17.23
CA LYS A 151 35.42 9.19 -17.61
C LYS A 151 35.98 9.06 -19.03
N GLY A 152 35.46 9.82 -19.98
CA GLY A 152 35.96 9.83 -21.37
C GLY A 152 37.41 10.31 -21.49
N TYR A 153 37.80 11.33 -20.72
CA TYR A 153 39.18 11.79 -20.65
C TYR A 153 40.11 10.73 -20.06
N LEU A 154 39.72 10.09 -18.95
CA LEU A 154 40.47 9.00 -18.34
C LEU A 154 40.62 7.81 -19.29
N ALA A 155 39.57 7.44 -20.02
CA ALA A 155 39.63 6.39 -21.02
C ALA A 155 40.67 6.69 -22.12
N ARG A 156 40.70 7.94 -22.62
CA ARG A 156 41.71 8.37 -23.59
C ARG A 156 43.13 8.40 -23.00
N LEU A 157 43.26 8.80 -21.74
CA LEU A 157 44.54 8.87 -21.03
C LEU A 157 45.15 7.47 -20.87
N VAL A 158 44.35 6.49 -20.46
CA VAL A 158 44.77 5.10 -20.25
C VAL A 158 44.98 4.35 -21.57
N ALA A 159 44.25 4.71 -22.63
CA ALA A 159 44.48 4.15 -23.97
C ALA A 159 45.85 4.51 -24.57
N ASN A 160 46.49 5.59 -24.10
CA ASN A 160 47.82 5.98 -24.58
C ASN A 160 48.92 5.11 -23.94
N PRO A 161 49.66 4.29 -24.71
CA PRO A 161 50.62 3.33 -24.17
C PRO A 161 51.82 4.02 -23.48
N ALA A 162 52.21 5.21 -23.91
CA ALA A 162 53.30 5.96 -23.28
C ALA A 162 52.90 6.45 -21.88
N VAL A 163 51.67 6.96 -21.75
CA VAL A 163 51.12 7.43 -20.48
C VAL A 163 50.81 6.26 -19.54
N LYS A 164 50.20 5.19 -20.05
CA LYS A 164 49.93 3.97 -19.28
C LYS A 164 51.23 3.36 -18.74
N SER A 165 52.29 3.30 -19.54
CA SER A 165 53.60 2.80 -19.11
C SER A 165 54.27 3.72 -18.08
N TYR A 166 54.13 5.04 -18.21
CA TYR A 166 54.65 5.99 -17.23
C TYR A 166 53.95 5.86 -15.88
N ILE A 167 52.61 5.86 -15.86
CA ILE A 167 51.82 5.71 -14.64
C ILE A 167 52.08 4.34 -14.01
N GLY A 168 52.15 3.27 -14.80
CA GLY A 168 52.44 1.93 -14.28
C GLY A 168 53.80 1.79 -13.60
N ARG A 169 54.81 2.59 -13.99
CA ARG A 169 56.14 2.58 -13.33
C ARG A 169 56.20 3.41 -12.06
N HIS A 170 55.42 4.49 -11.97
CA HIS A 170 55.47 5.44 -10.86
C HIS A 170 54.37 5.21 -9.81
N ALA A 171 53.18 4.79 -10.23
CA ALA A 171 52.00 4.62 -9.37
C ALA A 171 51.06 3.53 -9.93
N PRO A 172 51.40 2.23 -9.77
CA PRO A 172 50.59 1.13 -10.29
C PRO A 172 49.18 1.06 -9.66
N GLU A 173 49.02 1.44 -8.39
CA GLU A 173 47.72 1.47 -7.69
C GLU A 173 46.73 2.45 -8.35
N ILE A 174 47.22 3.61 -8.79
CA ILE A 174 46.40 4.63 -9.47
C ILE A 174 45.93 4.12 -10.84
N LEU A 175 46.77 3.36 -11.54
CA LEU A 175 46.43 2.77 -12.83
C LEU A 175 45.29 1.75 -12.69
N GLU A 176 45.31 0.91 -11.65
CA GLU A 176 44.23 -0.03 -11.35
C GLU A 176 42.91 0.69 -11.07
N HIS A 177 42.95 1.77 -10.29
CA HIS A 177 41.76 2.60 -10.04
C HIS A 177 41.23 3.29 -11.30
N PHE A 178 42.09 3.76 -12.20
CA PHE A 178 41.66 4.35 -13.47
C PHE A 178 41.05 3.30 -14.41
N ASP A 179 41.66 2.12 -14.52
CA ASP A 179 41.09 1.00 -15.27
C ASP A 179 39.72 0.58 -14.67
N LEU A 180 39.58 0.57 -13.34
CA LEU A 180 38.30 0.31 -12.68
C LEU A 180 37.24 1.37 -13.03
N VAL A 181 37.55 2.66 -12.86
CA VAL A 181 36.62 3.78 -13.14
C VAL A 181 36.18 3.79 -14.60
N VAL A 182 37.09 3.55 -15.54
CA VAL A 182 36.76 3.48 -16.98
C VAL A 182 35.81 2.31 -17.28
N ASN A 183 35.99 1.18 -16.59
CA ASN A 183 35.16 -0.02 -16.75
C ASN A 183 33.86 -0.01 -15.94
N THR A 184 33.68 0.93 -15.00
CA THR A 184 32.40 1.05 -14.29
C THR A 184 31.29 1.51 -15.24
N VAL A 185 30.23 0.71 -15.34
CA VAL A 185 29.01 1.09 -16.04
C VAL A 185 28.35 2.23 -15.28
N SER A 186 28.06 3.34 -15.94
CA SER A 186 27.35 4.44 -15.28
C SER A 186 25.93 3.99 -14.93
N MET A 187 25.33 4.58 -13.91
CA MET A 187 23.94 4.27 -13.54
C MET A 187 22.97 4.47 -14.72
N GLU A 188 23.26 5.42 -15.60
CA GLU A 188 22.48 5.67 -16.82
C GLU A 188 22.71 4.60 -17.89
N GLU A 189 23.95 4.15 -18.11
CA GLU A 189 24.23 3.01 -18.99
C GLU A 189 23.53 1.73 -18.48
N ALA A 190 23.45 1.54 -17.16
CA ALA A 190 22.71 0.42 -16.54
C ALA A 190 21.19 0.56 -16.71
N LEU A 191 20.64 1.76 -16.57
CA LEU A 191 19.22 2.05 -16.82
C LEU A 191 18.86 1.91 -18.31
N GLN A 192 19.74 2.33 -19.22
CA GLN A 192 19.57 2.13 -20.67
C GLN A 192 19.66 0.65 -21.04
N GLN A 193 20.56 -0.12 -20.43
CA GLN A 193 20.67 -1.57 -20.61
C GLN A 193 19.41 -2.28 -20.12
N GLN A 194 18.88 -1.94 -18.95
CA GLN A 194 17.61 -2.46 -18.45
C GLN A 194 16.43 -2.12 -19.37
N ALA A 195 16.37 -0.89 -19.90
CA ALA A 195 15.33 -0.49 -20.86
C ALA A 195 15.45 -1.23 -22.19
N ALA A 196 16.66 -1.50 -22.67
CA ALA A 196 16.91 -2.26 -23.90
C ALA A 196 16.57 -3.76 -23.75
N GLU A 197 16.84 -4.34 -22.58
CA GLU A 197 16.49 -5.73 -22.26
C GLU A 197 14.97 -5.92 -22.13
N ALA A 198 14.25 -4.96 -21.51
CA ALA A 198 12.79 -4.99 -21.42
C ALA A 198 12.10 -4.88 -22.80
N GLY A 199 12.72 -4.19 -23.76
CA GLY A 199 12.21 -4.06 -25.13
C GLY A 199 12.34 -5.31 -26.01
N ASN A 200 13.12 -6.31 -25.60
CA ASN A 200 13.31 -7.54 -26.36
C ASN A 200 12.32 -8.65 -25.97
N GLY A 201 11.85 -8.69 -24.72
CA GLY A 201 10.91 -9.72 -24.23
C GLY A 201 9.45 -9.56 -24.68
N GLY A 202 9.09 -8.42 -25.31
CA GLY A 202 7.72 -8.14 -25.78
C GLY A 202 7.43 -8.59 -27.22
N ARG A 203 8.46 -8.93 -28.02
CA ARG A 203 8.28 -9.30 -29.44
C ARG A 203 7.90 -10.77 -29.64
N ASP A 204 8.23 -11.64 -28.68
CA ASP A 204 8.02 -13.09 -28.83
C ASP A 204 6.55 -13.51 -28.55
N ALA A 205 5.82 -12.75 -27.71
CA ALA A 205 4.41 -13.02 -27.43
C ALA A 205 3.48 -12.67 -28.61
N GLY A 206 3.80 -11.61 -29.37
CA GLY A 206 3.01 -11.17 -30.52
C GLY A 206 3.12 -12.11 -31.73
N ALA A 207 4.31 -12.67 -31.96
CA ALA A 207 4.54 -13.64 -33.04
C ALA A 207 3.79 -14.96 -32.81
N SER A 208 3.66 -15.40 -31.55
CA SER A 208 2.94 -16.64 -31.20
C SER A 208 1.43 -16.53 -31.41
N LEU A 209 0.82 -15.35 -31.20
CA LEU A 209 -0.62 -15.16 -31.38
C LEU A 209 -0.99 -14.98 -32.86
N ALA A 210 -0.16 -14.30 -33.65
CA ALA A 210 -0.34 -14.17 -35.09
C ALA A 210 -0.24 -15.52 -35.81
N ALA A 211 0.70 -16.40 -35.39
CA ALA A 211 0.80 -17.75 -35.91
C ALA A 211 -0.43 -18.61 -35.56
N TYR A 212 -0.94 -18.50 -34.32
CA TYR A 212 -2.14 -19.23 -33.90
C TYR A 212 -3.41 -18.79 -34.66
N ILE A 213 -3.56 -17.50 -34.93
CA ILE A 213 -4.73 -16.99 -35.67
C ILE A 213 -4.70 -17.45 -37.13
N ALA A 214 -3.52 -17.47 -37.77
CA ALA A 214 -3.37 -17.92 -39.15
C ALA A 214 -3.67 -19.43 -39.33
N GLU A 215 -3.42 -20.26 -38.32
CA GLU A 215 -3.72 -21.71 -38.36
C GLU A 215 -5.23 -22.02 -38.22
N THR A 216 -6.04 -21.07 -37.72
CA THR A 216 -7.47 -21.29 -37.41
C THR A 216 -8.46 -20.78 -38.47
N MET A 217 -7.99 -20.09 -39.51
CA MET A 217 -8.84 -19.61 -40.61
C MET A 217 -8.24 -19.95 -41.96
N GLY A 218 -8.37 -21.22 -42.32
CA GLY A 218 -8.11 -21.72 -43.67
C GLY A 218 -8.93 -22.97 -43.89
N ASP A 219 -10.21 -22.78 -44.22
CA ASP A 219 -11.05 -23.64 -45.08
C ASP A 219 -12.54 -23.46 -44.74
N GLY A 220 -13.34 -23.05 -45.72
CA GLY A 220 -14.81 -23.10 -45.62
C GLY A 220 -15.56 -21.99 -46.36
N ASP A 221 -15.65 -22.14 -47.67
CA ASP A 221 -16.61 -21.51 -48.58
C ASP A 221 -18.07 -21.84 -48.20
N ASP A 222 -18.98 -20.87 -48.26
CA ASP A 222 -20.31 -20.98 -48.91
C ASP A 222 -21.24 -19.78 -48.60
N GLY A 223 -21.47 -18.95 -49.63
CA GLY A 223 -22.77 -18.41 -50.06
C GLY A 223 -23.74 -17.72 -49.08
N ALA A 224 -23.88 -16.40 -49.24
CA ALA A 224 -25.21 -15.75 -49.27
C ALA A 224 -25.13 -14.37 -49.94
N ALA A 225 -25.82 -14.23 -51.06
CA ALA A 225 -26.09 -12.97 -51.73
C ALA A 225 -27.23 -12.21 -51.05
N THR A 226 -27.08 -10.89 -50.88
CA THR A 226 -28.18 -9.90 -50.87
C THR A 226 -27.67 -8.54 -51.33
N ASP A 227 -28.39 -7.95 -52.26
CA ASP A 227 -28.07 -6.77 -53.08
C ASP A 227 -27.85 -5.44 -52.34
N PRO A 228 -27.21 -4.44 -52.97
CA PRO A 228 -26.95 -3.12 -52.42
C PRO A 228 -27.85 -2.04 -53.03
N GLU A 229 -28.73 -1.39 -52.26
CA GLU A 229 -29.17 0.00 -52.50
C GLU A 229 -29.89 0.55 -51.26
N THR A 230 -29.35 1.61 -50.65
CA THR A 230 -30.12 2.84 -50.35
C THR A 230 -29.23 3.96 -49.83
N VAL A 231 -29.30 5.07 -50.56
CA VAL A 231 -28.71 6.39 -50.30
C VAL A 231 -29.43 7.06 -49.12
N GLY A 232 -28.70 7.83 -48.31
CA GLY A 232 -29.28 8.62 -47.22
C GLY A 232 -28.31 9.67 -46.68
N ASP A 233 -28.13 10.74 -47.47
CA ASP A 233 -27.50 12.01 -47.11
C ASP A 233 -28.37 12.77 -46.09
N LEU A 234 -27.81 13.29 -45.00
CA LEU A 234 -28.48 14.27 -44.14
C LEU A 234 -27.47 15.25 -43.51
N SER A 235 -27.35 16.40 -44.19
CA SER A 235 -27.05 17.69 -43.57
C SER A 235 -28.15 18.07 -42.56
N GLY A 236 -27.77 18.68 -41.43
CA GLY A 236 -28.72 19.05 -40.38
C GLY A 236 -28.10 19.89 -39.26
N ASP A 237 -27.96 21.16 -39.58
CA ASP A 237 -27.76 22.35 -38.73
C ASP A 237 -28.42 22.30 -37.33
N THR A 238 -27.72 22.73 -36.27
CA THR A 238 -28.34 23.49 -35.17
C THR A 238 -27.29 24.36 -34.46
N ALA A 239 -27.50 25.66 -34.58
CA ALA A 239 -26.77 26.73 -33.95
C ALA A 239 -27.13 26.94 -32.46
N VAL A 240 -26.40 27.91 -31.89
CA VAL A 240 -26.74 28.80 -30.76
C VAL A 240 -26.25 28.37 -29.36
N ALA A 241 -25.14 28.98 -28.89
CA ALA A 241 -25.19 30.10 -27.95
C ALA A 241 -23.78 30.44 -27.40
N ASP A 242 -23.31 31.64 -27.80
CA ASP A 242 -22.32 32.51 -27.15
C ASP A 242 -22.65 32.78 -25.64
N PRO A 243 -21.74 33.33 -24.79
CA PRO A 243 -20.96 34.54 -25.12
C PRO A 243 -19.54 34.72 -24.55
N VAL A 244 -18.73 35.47 -25.33
CA VAL A 244 -18.03 36.74 -25.00
C VAL A 244 -17.25 36.76 -23.67
N GLY A 245 -15.93 36.96 -23.62
CA GLY A 245 -15.09 37.86 -24.42
C GLY A 245 -14.62 39.03 -23.53
N GLY A 246 -13.34 39.40 -23.63
CA GLY A 246 -12.88 40.72 -23.18
C GLY A 246 -11.54 40.76 -22.44
N GLU A 247 -10.45 40.74 -23.22
CA GLU A 247 -9.13 41.26 -22.87
C GLU A 247 -9.17 42.69 -22.31
N ARG A 248 -8.14 43.08 -21.54
CA ARG A 248 -7.22 44.19 -21.90
C ARG A 248 -6.09 44.39 -20.89
N ASP A 249 -4.89 44.49 -21.44
CA ASP A 249 -3.66 45.03 -20.88
C ASP A 249 -3.79 46.48 -20.37
N ALA A 250 -3.04 46.82 -19.32
CA ALA A 250 -2.37 48.12 -19.19
C ALA A 250 -1.24 48.05 -18.13
N GLN A 251 -0.05 48.47 -18.54
CA GLN A 251 1.19 48.63 -17.77
C GLN A 251 1.31 50.10 -17.23
N PRO A 252 2.40 50.50 -16.52
CA PRO A 252 2.34 51.25 -15.26
C PRO A 252 2.74 52.74 -15.37
N GLU A 253 2.46 53.52 -14.32
CA GLU A 253 3.16 54.78 -14.02
C GLU A 253 3.49 54.88 -12.52
N GLY A 254 4.70 55.35 -12.22
CA GLY A 254 5.23 55.51 -10.87
C GLY A 254 5.17 56.95 -10.37
N VAL A 255 5.33 57.12 -9.05
CA VAL A 255 5.74 58.38 -8.39
C VAL A 255 6.50 58.02 -7.11
N ALA A 256 7.76 58.45 -7.01
CA ALA A 256 8.50 58.70 -5.76
C ALA A 256 8.47 60.24 -5.50
N PRO A 257 9.07 60.83 -4.44
CA PRO A 257 9.76 60.28 -3.26
C PRO A 257 9.30 60.97 -1.93
N ASP A 258 9.80 60.54 -0.76
CA ASP A 258 10.11 61.50 0.32
C ASP A 258 11.24 60.99 1.23
N HIS A 259 12.05 61.97 1.66
CA HIS A 259 13.28 61.90 2.43
C HIS A 259 13.04 61.62 3.91
N GLY A 260 14.03 61.04 4.61
CA GLY A 260 14.02 61.08 6.08
C GLY A 260 15.01 60.20 6.82
N THR A 261 16.27 60.61 6.83
CA THR A 261 17.14 60.67 8.03
C THR A 261 17.54 59.38 8.78
N VAL A 262 18.83 59.08 8.67
CA VAL A 262 19.65 58.25 9.59
C VAL A 262 19.95 59.05 10.87
N PRO A 263 20.03 58.39 12.04
CA PRO A 263 21.29 58.37 12.81
C PRO A 263 21.59 56.94 13.31
N ALA A 264 22.79 56.37 13.14
CA ALA A 264 24.08 56.70 13.80
C ALA A 264 24.03 56.63 15.33
N GLN A 265 24.50 55.50 15.91
CA GLN A 265 25.15 55.32 17.22
C GLN A 265 25.61 53.84 17.27
N VAL A 266 26.90 53.47 17.10
CA VAL A 266 28.12 53.69 17.89
C VAL A 266 28.19 52.83 19.15
N ALA A 267 29.24 51.97 19.18
CA ALA A 267 29.95 51.36 20.32
C ALA A 267 29.10 50.53 21.31
N GLU A 268 29.51 49.34 21.73
CA GLU A 268 30.83 48.91 22.20
C GLU A 268 30.97 47.39 22.04
#